data_AF-A0AAE3ELM3-F1
#
_entry.id   AF-A0AAE3ELM3-F1
#
_cell.length_a   1.000
_cell.length_b   1.000
_cell.length_c   1.000
_cell.angle_alpha   90.00
_cell.angle_beta   90.00
_cell.angle_gamma   90.00
#
_symmetry.space_group_name_H-M   'P 1'
#
loop_
_entity.id
_entity.type
_entity.pdbx_description
1 polymer ?
#
loop_
_entity_poly.entity_id
_entity_poly.type
_entity_poly.pdbx_seq_one_letter_code
_entity_poly.pdbx_strand_id
1 'polypeptide(L)'
;MKKIALTLMAASIALAAFTGCSQTGDDAGASGTTVKSLTVTPAEITDLQVSDTVTFTVKANLSDGTVKTVSRASSYGTSSHYTMEANILTATAEGSGTIAVTYEGAEVSVPYTVVDKYESLALVIPSLSGDTLTAEIGDSIPVTAVLTLKDGTTQNATPADGLSLSGPGFFVSADGEGLLLRAVDGGEGTLVATFKSKSASVAVSVPAYEFGSRRFIPDDVLALRAYSFSGYRTGQSPNDQIYPSVEELKEDLELMHKANIHFLRLYDTSIHAERSLEAMKATGHPFKVQLGVWIAGNDATHGTANWKQIDGAMALIAEYPELIASISVGNECMVDWNTWAWATPADMRKYIQFVRSNVSVPVTTDDNWEPFAAYDIKNDEGETGIIAKGVKIYRNGDASDPYQTEQVAKVVDYIALHTYPIADTPWGIWDWEQKDVAAGPARGVAMMDLAIKVAKKQYQAARDNLDAWGLTDMPLIIGETGWKHRDTNSWPGRSHPVNAKMYYDRMMDWVYGSGRAADQSDGPWACFYFEAFDEPWKQGDDGWGLFNVDREPTYTLWAQSDSDEFVRPADSPEYTDADVTYFGKE
;
A
#
# COMPACT_ATOMS: atom_id res chain seq x y z
N MET A 1 29.82 -2.65 -8.31
CA MET A 1 30.13 -1.79 -9.49
C MET A 1 28.97 -0.82 -9.69
N LYS A 2 29.27 0.44 -10.01
CA LYS A 2 28.32 1.56 -10.13
C LYS A 2 27.51 1.50 -11.44
N LYS A 3 26.28 2.07 -11.38
CA LYS A 3 25.61 2.97 -12.36
C LYS A 3 24.88 2.38 -13.59
N ILE A 4 23.54 2.57 -13.67
CA ILE A 4 22.78 3.52 -14.57
C ILE A 4 21.36 3.02 -14.92
N ALA A 5 20.39 3.96 -14.81
CA ALA A 5 19.12 4.21 -15.55
C ALA A 5 17.98 4.44 -14.53
N LEU A 6 17.53 5.64 -14.16
CA LEU A 6 16.99 6.83 -14.87
C LEU A 6 15.79 6.52 -15.79
N THR A 7 14.56 6.80 -15.32
CA THR A 7 13.51 7.51 -16.06
C THR A 7 12.54 8.18 -15.06
N LEU A 8 12.08 9.38 -15.45
CA LEU A 8 11.37 10.42 -14.73
C LEU A 8 9.94 10.06 -14.28
N MET A 9 9.55 10.56 -13.09
CA MET A 9 8.22 11.12 -12.85
C MET A 9 8.31 12.30 -11.88
N ALA A 10 7.52 13.32 -12.15
CA ALA A 10 7.58 14.65 -11.57
C ALA A 10 7.22 14.65 -10.07
N ALA A 11 8.07 15.28 -9.26
CA ALA A 11 7.86 15.46 -7.83
C ALA A 11 7.14 16.78 -7.55
N SER A 12 5.95 16.68 -6.95
CA SER A 12 5.33 17.75 -6.16
C SER A 12 6.17 17.97 -4.91
N ILE A 13 6.76 19.16 -4.76
CA ILE A 13 7.55 19.52 -3.58
C ILE A 13 6.59 20.01 -2.50
N ALA A 14 6.31 19.17 -1.51
CA ALA A 14 5.73 19.57 -0.25
C ALA A 14 6.83 20.17 0.66
N LEU A 15 6.57 21.40 1.13
CA LEU A 15 7.45 22.20 1.97
C LEU A 15 7.39 21.69 3.43
N ALA A 16 8.43 20.98 3.89
CA ALA A 16 8.60 20.67 5.30
C ALA A 16 9.46 21.74 5.97
N ALA A 17 8.89 22.40 6.99
CA ALA A 17 9.55 23.42 7.79
C ALA A 17 10.68 22.80 8.65
N PHE A 18 11.93 23.15 8.34
CA PHE A 18 13.06 22.97 9.25
C PHE A 18 13.31 24.28 10.02
N THR A 19 12.75 24.36 11.23
CA THR A 19 13.23 25.30 12.25
C THR A 19 14.52 24.77 12.87
N GLY A 20 15.58 25.56 12.79
CA GLY A 20 16.70 25.48 13.72
C GLY A 20 17.98 24.83 13.18
N CYS A 21 18.76 25.58 12.41
CA CYS A 21 20.22 25.59 12.57
C CYS A 21 20.80 26.84 11.91
N SER A 22 21.38 27.72 12.71
CA SER A 22 22.26 28.79 12.22
C SER A 22 23.49 28.14 11.57
N GLN A 23 23.56 28.12 10.24
CA GLN A 23 24.81 27.84 9.54
C GLN A 23 25.39 29.17 9.04
N THR A 24 26.27 29.72 9.86
CA THR A 24 27.35 30.60 9.41
C THR A 24 28.37 29.75 8.66
N GLY A 25 28.70 30.12 7.43
CA GLY A 25 29.86 29.59 6.72
C GLY A 25 29.66 29.47 5.23
N ASP A 26 29.57 30.61 4.53
CA ASP A 26 29.90 30.64 3.11
C ASP A 26 31.43 30.74 2.94
N ASP A 27 31.90 29.94 1.99
CA ASP A 27 33.28 29.65 1.62
C ASP A 27 34.21 30.86 1.53
N ALA A 28 35.32 30.76 2.24
CA ALA A 28 36.52 31.55 1.99
C ALA A 28 37.47 30.77 1.07
N GLY A 29 37.74 31.28 -0.14
CA GLY A 29 38.94 30.89 -0.89
C GLY A 29 38.99 31.20 -2.39
N ALA A 30 39.59 32.35 -2.70
CA ALA A 30 40.40 32.69 -3.90
C ALA A 30 39.76 33.47 -5.07
N SER A 31 40.55 34.46 -5.53
CA SER A 31 40.41 35.34 -6.70
C SER A 31 39.65 36.65 -6.46
N GLY A 32 40.23 37.77 -6.91
CA GLY A 32 39.58 39.09 -7.04
C GLY A 32 38.51 39.11 -8.13
N THR A 33 37.73 38.02 -8.21
CA THR A 33 36.64 37.84 -9.14
C THR A 33 35.40 38.53 -8.56
N THR A 34 34.85 39.50 -9.28
CA THR A 34 33.67 40.25 -8.87
C THR A 34 32.47 39.85 -9.72
N VAL A 35 31.26 40.00 -9.19
CA VAL A 35 30.04 39.83 -10.00
C VAL A 35 29.97 40.97 -11.02
N LYS A 36 29.99 40.63 -12.31
CA LYS A 36 29.93 41.58 -13.41
C LYS A 36 28.49 41.87 -13.84
N SER A 37 27.65 40.84 -13.87
CA SER A 37 26.23 40.95 -14.21
C SER A 37 25.44 39.78 -13.66
N LEU A 38 24.11 39.93 -13.64
CA LEU A 38 23.20 38.86 -13.30
C LEU A 38 22.46 38.38 -14.56
N THR A 39 22.18 37.09 -14.61
CA THR A 39 21.21 36.50 -15.52
C THR A 39 20.10 35.90 -14.69
N VAL A 40 18.86 36.31 -14.96
CA VAL A 40 17.69 35.83 -14.25
C VAL A 40 16.77 35.12 -15.23
N THR A 41 16.24 33.98 -14.80
CA THR A 41 15.27 33.20 -15.57
C THR A 41 14.05 32.93 -14.69
N PRO A 42 12.82 33.30 -15.11
CA PRO A 42 12.51 33.95 -16.39
C PRO A 42 13.00 35.42 -16.45
N ALA A 43 13.32 35.90 -17.66
CA ALA A 43 13.82 37.27 -17.88
C ALA A 43 12.70 38.31 -17.95
N GLU A 44 11.47 37.86 -18.14
CA GLU A 44 10.23 38.63 -18.03
C GLU A 44 9.11 37.70 -17.56
N ILE A 45 8.08 38.26 -16.94
CA ILE A 45 6.88 37.54 -16.51
C ILE A 45 5.67 38.25 -17.09
N THR A 46 4.89 37.54 -17.90
CA THR A 46 3.66 38.07 -18.49
C THR A 46 2.47 37.22 -18.06
N ASP A 47 1.29 37.84 -17.98
CA ASP A 47 0.01 37.19 -17.69
C ASP A 47 -0.05 36.37 -16.38
N LEU A 48 0.77 36.73 -15.39
CA LEU A 48 0.79 36.05 -14.09
C LEU A 48 -0.55 36.25 -13.39
N GLN A 49 -1.24 35.18 -12.98
CA GLN A 49 -2.49 35.34 -12.24
C GLN A 49 -2.20 35.72 -10.78
N VAL A 50 -3.12 36.44 -10.14
CA VAL A 50 -3.09 36.58 -8.67
C VAL A 50 -3.02 35.18 -8.03
N SER A 51 -2.19 35.02 -7.00
CA SER A 51 -1.83 33.77 -6.32
C SER A 51 -0.90 32.82 -7.09
N ASP A 52 -0.52 33.11 -8.34
CA ASP A 52 0.52 32.33 -9.01
C ASP A 52 1.89 32.58 -8.37
N THR A 53 2.72 31.53 -8.41
CA THR A 53 4.11 31.59 -7.97
C THR A 53 5.07 31.41 -9.14
N VAL A 54 6.18 32.15 -9.13
CA VAL A 54 7.27 32.00 -10.11
C VAL A 54 8.59 31.80 -9.37
N THR A 55 9.29 30.72 -9.67
CA THR A 55 10.66 30.50 -9.16
C THR A 55 11.68 31.14 -10.10
N PHE A 56 12.54 31.96 -9.53
CA PHE A 56 13.63 32.63 -10.21
C PHE A 56 14.90 31.78 -10.10
N THR A 57 15.52 31.51 -11.25
CA THR A 57 16.92 31.07 -11.28
C THR A 57 17.79 32.30 -11.46
N VAL A 58 18.59 32.63 -10.45
CA VAL A 58 19.53 33.75 -10.48
C VAL A 58 20.94 33.23 -10.69
N LYS A 59 21.63 33.72 -11.71
CA LYS A 59 23.03 33.38 -12.00
C LYS A 59 23.89 34.63 -11.99
N ALA A 60 24.96 34.61 -11.20
CA ALA A 60 25.99 35.64 -11.19
C ALA A 60 27.06 35.31 -12.23
N ASN A 61 27.22 36.20 -13.22
CA ASN A 61 28.31 36.14 -14.18
C ASN A 61 29.52 36.84 -13.60
N LEU A 62 30.60 36.10 -13.42
CA LEU A 62 31.78 36.54 -12.69
C LEU A 62 32.82 37.16 -13.64
N SER A 63 33.69 38.04 -13.12
CA SER A 63 34.65 38.79 -13.93
C SER A 63 35.73 37.92 -14.60
N ASP A 64 35.93 36.70 -14.12
CA ASP A 64 36.82 35.68 -14.72
C ASP A 64 36.13 34.82 -15.79
N GLY A 65 34.86 35.12 -16.10
CA GLY A 65 34.07 34.41 -17.11
C GLY A 65 33.31 33.19 -16.59
N THR A 66 33.45 32.84 -15.32
CA THR A 66 32.67 31.75 -14.69
C THR A 66 31.24 32.21 -14.33
N VAL A 67 30.33 31.25 -14.09
CA VAL A 67 28.93 31.51 -13.74
C VAL A 67 28.58 30.76 -12.46
N LYS A 68 28.05 31.47 -11.46
CA LYS A 68 27.61 30.92 -10.17
C LYS A 68 26.10 30.99 -10.05
N THR A 69 25.44 29.89 -9.69
CA THR A 69 24.01 29.91 -9.34
C THR A 69 23.84 30.48 -7.93
N VAL A 70 22.92 31.43 -7.77
CA VAL A 70 22.64 32.13 -6.54
C VAL A 70 21.40 31.52 -5.90
N SER A 71 21.57 30.89 -4.73
CA SER A 71 20.48 30.27 -3.97
C SER A 71 19.49 31.30 -3.41
N ARG A 72 19.95 32.53 -3.13
CA ARG A 72 19.12 33.65 -2.67
C ARG A 72 19.71 35.00 -3.09
N ALA A 73 18.93 35.84 -3.76
CA ALA A 73 19.35 37.21 -4.08
C ALA A 73 19.47 38.08 -2.81
N SER A 74 20.31 39.13 -2.84
CA SER A 74 20.51 40.01 -1.68
C SER A 74 19.31 40.89 -1.38
N SER A 75 18.57 41.30 -2.41
CA SER A 75 17.27 41.95 -2.26
C SER A 75 16.43 41.83 -3.53
N TYR A 76 15.12 41.97 -3.32
CA TYR A 76 14.12 42.18 -4.36
C TYR A 76 13.44 43.53 -4.13
N GLY A 77 12.99 44.19 -5.20
CA GLY A 77 12.14 45.37 -5.09
C GLY A 77 10.85 45.08 -4.31
N THR A 78 10.29 46.09 -3.64
CA THR A 78 9.00 45.98 -2.93
C THR A 78 7.85 46.40 -3.84
N SER A 79 6.73 45.70 -3.77
CA SER A 79 5.51 45.97 -4.55
C SER A 79 4.28 45.53 -3.75
N SER A 80 3.14 46.18 -3.97
CA SER A 80 1.83 45.69 -3.51
C SER A 80 1.28 44.54 -4.37
N HIS A 81 1.91 44.28 -5.52
CA HIS A 81 1.45 43.31 -6.52
C HIS A 81 2.09 41.93 -6.36
N TYR A 82 3.16 41.81 -5.57
CA TYR A 82 3.80 40.53 -5.28
C TYR A 82 4.55 40.53 -3.94
N THR A 83 4.79 39.33 -3.40
CA THR A 83 5.76 39.07 -2.33
C THR A 83 6.92 38.22 -2.87
N MET A 84 8.06 38.27 -2.18
CA MET A 84 9.25 37.47 -2.51
C MET A 84 9.73 36.73 -1.27
N GLU A 85 9.85 35.40 -1.36
CA GLU A 85 10.48 34.57 -0.35
C GLU A 85 11.58 33.72 -1.00
N ALA A 86 12.82 33.88 -0.53
CA ALA A 86 14.01 33.40 -1.24
C ALA A 86 13.97 33.86 -2.73
N ASN A 87 14.00 32.93 -3.67
CA ASN A 87 13.89 33.21 -5.10
C ASN A 87 12.48 32.91 -5.66
N ILE A 88 11.43 32.88 -4.82
CA ILE A 88 10.06 32.58 -5.25
C ILE A 88 9.23 33.86 -5.13
N LEU A 89 8.66 34.29 -6.26
CA LEU A 89 7.67 35.35 -6.33
C LEU A 89 6.29 34.76 -6.11
N THR A 90 5.44 35.42 -5.32
CA THR A 90 3.99 35.13 -5.23
C THR A 90 3.20 36.36 -5.61
N ALA A 91 2.34 36.28 -6.63
CA ALA A 91 1.49 37.40 -7.04
C ALA A 91 0.37 37.65 -6.03
N THR A 92 0.16 38.92 -5.66
CA THR A 92 -0.84 39.31 -4.64
C THR A 92 -1.93 40.24 -5.16
N ALA A 93 -1.67 41.01 -6.21
CA ALA A 93 -2.67 41.93 -6.78
C ALA A 93 -2.35 42.28 -8.25
N GLU A 94 -3.39 42.56 -9.03
CA GLU A 94 -3.28 43.02 -10.42
C GLU A 94 -2.41 44.29 -10.54
N GLY A 95 -1.51 44.31 -11.51
CA GLY A 95 -0.57 45.41 -11.75
C GLY A 95 0.65 45.00 -12.57
N SER A 96 1.43 45.97 -13.03
CA SER A 96 2.63 45.73 -13.85
C SER A 96 3.79 46.60 -13.39
N GLY A 97 5.02 46.14 -13.60
CA GLY A 97 6.21 46.90 -13.27
C GLY A 97 7.49 46.13 -13.56
N THR A 98 8.55 46.43 -12.80
CA THR A 98 9.85 45.75 -12.89
C THR A 98 10.30 45.30 -11.51
N ILE A 99 10.74 44.05 -11.39
CA ILE A 99 11.39 43.51 -10.19
C ILE A 99 12.89 43.77 -10.32
N ALA A 100 13.43 44.62 -9.45
CA ALA A 100 14.88 44.77 -9.33
C ALA A 100 15.44 43.59 -8.52
N VAL A 101 16.25 42.75 -9.16
CA VAL A 101 16.98 41.64 -8.52
C VAL A 101 18.42 42.09 -8.32
N THR A 102 18.88 42.15 -7.06
CA THR A 102 20.25 42.54 -6.74
C THR A 102 21.04 41.39 -6.12
N TYR A 103 22.33 41.30 -6.45
CA TYR A 103 23.27 40.39 -5.81
C TYR A 103 24.70 40.93 -5.96
N GLU A 104 25.40 41.11 -4.83
CA GLU A 104 26.80 41.59 -4.76
C GLU A 104 27.08 42.84 -5.63
N GLY A 105 26.15 43.80 -5.65
CA GLY A 105 26.28 45.09 -6.35
C GLY A 105 25.90 45.07 -7.83
N ALA A 106 25.62 43.89 -8.41
CA ALA A 106 24.99 43.79 -9.73
C ALA A 106 23.46 43.79 -9.59
N GLU A 107 22.78 44.39 -10.56
CA GLU A 107 21.32 44.48 -10.61
C GLU A 107 20.82 44.07 -12.00
N VAL A 108 19.69 43.36 -12.03
CA VAL A 108 18.92 43.13 -13.26
C VAL A 108 17.44 43.38 -12.98
N SER A 109 16.78 44.05 -13.90
CA SER A 109 15.34 44.31 -13.83
C SER A 109 14.59 43.26 -14.65
N VAL A 110 13.62 42.61 -14.01
CA VAL A 110 12.71 41.64 -14.64
C VAL A 110 11.32 42.28 -14.75
N PRO A 111 10.84 42.61 -15.96
CA PRO A 111 9.48 43.09 -16.15
C PRO A 111 8.46 42.06 -15.69
N TYR A 112 7.36 42.51 -15.09
CA TYR A 112 6.25 41.66 -14.70
C TYR A 112 4.89 42.29 -15.01
N THR A 113 3.91 41.45 -15.31
CA THR A 113 2.49 41.81 -15.33
C THR A 113 1.69 40.74 -14.58
N VAL A 114 0.96 41.18 -13.55
CA VAL A 114 -0.03 40.40 -12.81
C VAL A 114 -1.42 40.81 -13.29
N VAL A 115 -2.27 39.83 -13.58
CA VAL A 115 -3.67 40.03 -13.97
C VAL A 115 -4.58 39.21 -13.06
N ASP A 116 -5.85 39.60 -12.95
CA ASP A 116 -6.90 38.76 -12.36
C ASP A 116 -7.95 38.50 -13.45
N LYS A 117 -7.84 37.37 -14.15
CA LYS A 117 -8.76 37.00 -15.26
C LYS A 117 -10.12 36.51 -14.75
N TYR A 118 -10.18 36.08 -13.50
CA TYR A 118 -11.33 35.37 -12.95
C TYR A 118 -12.24 36.37 -12.21
N GLU A 119 -13.54 36.30 -12.45
CA GLU A 119 -14.56 37.07 -11.74
C GLU A 119 -14.98 36.32 -10.48
N SER A 120 -15.42 35.06 -10.65
CA SER A 120 -15.95 34.22 -9.58
C SER A 120 -15.72 32.72 -9.82
N LEU A 121 -15.87 31.94 -8.76
CA LEU A 121 -15.90 30.47 -8.77
C LEU A 121 -17.25 30.02 -8.20
N ALA A 122 -17.84 28.99 -8.79
CA ALA A 122 -19.06 28.35 -8.28
C ALA A 122 -18.88 26.82 -8.25
N LEU A 123 -19.55 26.17 -7.30
CA LEU A 123 -19.64 24.70 -7.26
C LEU A 123 -20.99 24.26 -7.81
N VAL A 124 -20.96 23.36 -8.77
CA VAL A 124 -22.13 22.68 -9.34
C VAL A 124 -22.06 21.23 -8.89
N ILE A 125 -23.00 20.84 -8.03
CA ILE A 125 -23.07 19.53 -7.40
C ILE A 125 -24.48 18.97 -7.67
N PRO A 126 -24.63 17.91 -8.49
CA PRO A 126 -25.96 17.43 -8.90
C PRO A 126 -26.87 17.02 -7.75
N SER A 127 -26.31 16.50 -6.65
CA SER A 127 -27.04 16.07 -5.46
C SER A 127 -27.31 17.19 -4.45
N LEU A 128 -26.87 18.43 -4.72
CA LEU A 128 -27.06 19.53 -3.79
C LEU A 128 -28.54 19.97 -3.73
N SER A 129 -29.13 19.83 -2.55
CA SER A 129 -30.49 20.28 -2.26
C SER A 129 -30.46 21.41 -1.23
N GLY A 130 -30.75 22.64 -1.67
CA GLY A 130 -30.61 23.84 -0.83
C GLY A 130 -29.15 24.24 -0.66
N ASP A 131 -28.75 24.65 0.54
CA ASP A 131 -27.42 25.22 0.82
C ASP A 131 -26.46 24.21 1.46
N THR A 132 -26.89 22.96 1.67
CA THR A 132 -26.11 21.91 2.33
C THR A 132 -26.07 20.65 1.47
N LEU A 133 -24.87 20.13 1.24
CA LEU A 133 -24.66 18.81 0.68
C LEU A 133 -24.72 17.77 1.80
N THR A 134 -25.75 16.94 1.78
CA THR A 134 -25.85 15.74 2.63
C THR A 134 -25.40 14.54 1.82
N ALA A 135 -24.53 13.72 2.40
CA ALA A 135 -24.03 12.49 1.81
C ALA A 135 -23.95 11.40 2.87
N GLU A 136 -23.95 10.15 2.44
CA GLU A 136 -23.69 8.97 3.27
C GLU A 136 -22.30 8.41 2.96
N ILE A 137 -21.64 7.81 3.95
CA ILE A 137 -20.35 7.17 3.72
C ILE A 137 -20.51 6.05 2.67
N GLY A 138 -19.65 6.08 1.65
CA GLY A 138 -19.77 5.25 0.45
C GLY A 138 -20.23 6.04 -0.79
N ASP A 139 -20.85 7.20 -0.62
CA ASP A 139 -21.26 8.03 -1.76
C ASP A 139 -20.08 8.53 -2.57
N SER A 140 -20.24 8.52 -3.89
CA SER A 140 -19.34 9.16 -4.86
C SER A 140 -20.12 10.24 -5.61
N ILE A 141 -19.73 11.49 -5.39
CA ILE A 141 -20.50 12.67 -5.80
C ILE A 141 -19.67 13.48 -6.79
N PRO A 142 -20.09 13.58 -8.06
CA PRO A 142 -19.41 14.42 -9.03
C PRO A 142 -19.58 15.90 -8.65
N VAL A 143 -18.48 16.65 -8.73
CA VAL A 143 -18.44 18.07 -8.44
C VAL A 143 -17.79 18.78 -9.61
N THR A 144 -18.46 19.80 -10.13
CA THR A 144 -17.89 20.69 -11.14
C THR A 144 -17.64 22.06 -10.54
N ALA A 145 -16.40 22.54 -10.63
CA ALA A 145 -16.06 23.90 -10.25
C ALA A 145 -16.07 24.78 -11.51
N VAL A 146 -16.98 25.75 -11.57
CA VAL A 146 -17.19 26.61 -12.74
C VAL A 146 -16.63 28.00 -12.45
N LEU A 147 -15.65 28.42 -13.25
CA LEU A 147 -15.12 29.77 -13.26
C LEU A 147 -15.96 30.65 -14.17
N THR A 148 -16.27 31.86 -13.70
CA THR A 148 -16.71 32.96 -14.57
C THR A 148 -15.52 33.89 -14.78
N LEU A 149 -15.17 34.19 -16.03
CA LEU A 149 -14.12 35.13 -16.38
C LEU A 149 -14.67 36.56 -16.43
N LYS A 150 -13.79 37.56 -16.30
CA LYS A 150 -14.16 38.98 -16.38
C LYS A 150 -14.79 39.39 -17.72
N ASP A 151 -14.58 38.61 -18.79
CA ASP A 151 -15.23 38.81 -20.10
C ASP A 151 -16.65 38.21 -20.19
N GLY A 152 -17.13 37.59 -19.10
CA GLY A 152 -18.43 36.95 -19.00
C GLY A 152 -18.49 35.51 -19.50
N THR A 153 -17.39 34.96 -20.02
CA THR A 153 -17.33 33.54 -20.40
C THR A 153 -17.16 32.64 -19.17
N THR A 154 -17.51 31.36 -19.31
CA THR A 154 -17.37 30.36 -18.24
C THR A 154 -16.52 29.19 -18.69
N GLN A 155 -15.74 28.62 -17.77
CA GLN A 155 -14.97 27.40 -18.01
C GLN A 155 -14.89 26.55 -16.73
N ASN A 156 -14.65 25.26 -16.87
CA ASN A 156 -14.41 24.40 -15.72
C ASN A 156 -13.00 24.63 -15.17
N ALA A 157 -12.87 24.74 -13.85
CA ALA A 157 -11.60 24.64 -13.16
C ALA A 157 -11.23 23.17 -12.97
N THR A 158 -9.96 22.83 -13.13
CA THR A 158 -9.46 21.47 -12.92
C THR A 158 -8.30 21.46 -11.92
N PRO A 159 -8.03 20.32 -11.24
CA PRO A 159 -6.85 20.18 -10.39
C PRO A 159 -5.52 20.46 -11.10
N ALA A 160 -5.43 20.12 -12.39
CA ALA A 160 -4.25 20.40 -13.21
C ALA A 160 -3.97 21.91 -13.34
N ASP A 161 -5.00 22.74 -13.25
CA ASP A 161 -4.91 24.20 -13.33
C ASP A 161 -4.76 24.89 -11.95
N GLY A 162 -4.67 24.10 -10.88
CA GLY A 162 -4.50 24.58 -9.50
C GLY A 162 -5.80 24.68 -8.69
N LEU A 163 -6.87 23.99 -9.11
CA LEU A 163 -8.04 23.80 -8.27
C LEU A 163 -7.69 22.88 -7.09
N SER A 164 -8.06 23.31 -5.89
CA SER A 164 -8.02 22.48 -4.69
C SER A 164 -9.40 22.41 -4.08
N LEU A 165 -9.71 21.28 -3.46
CA LEU A 165 -10.97 21.03 -2.77
C LEU A 165 -10.64 20.40 -1.42
N SER A 166 -11.34 20.84 -0.38
CA SER A 166 -11.19 20.30 0.97
C SER A 166 -12.52 20.34 1.69
N GLY A 167 -12.78 19.38 2.55
CA GLY A 167 -13.98 19.33 3.37
C GLY A 167 -13.89 18.17 4.37
N PRO A 168 -14.53 18.29 5.54
CA PRO A 168 -14.57 17.20 6.51
C PRO A 168 -15.37 16.02 5.96
N GLY A 169 -14.97 14.80 6.32
CA GLY A 169 -15.70 13.57 5.94
C GLY A 169 -15.54 13.14 4.47
N PHE A 170 -14.91 13.96 3.63
CA PHE A 170 -14.71 13.66 2.21
C PHE A 170 -13.24 13.44 1.86
N PHE A 171 -13.02 12.55 0.90
CA PHE A 171 -11.83 12.52 0.08
C PHE A 171 -12.14 13.07 -1.31
N VAL A 172 -11.13 13.69 -1.92
CA VAL A 172 -11.23 14.26 -3.26
C VAL A 172 -10.34 13.44 -4.19
N SER A 173 -10.93 12.84 -5.21
CA SER A 173 -10.19 12.24 -6.32
C SER A 173 -10.45 13.02 -7.61
N ALA A 174 -9.45 13.10 -8.48
CA ALA A 174 -9.59 13.68 -9.82
C ALA A 174 -9.61 12.54 -10.85
N ASP A 175 -10.66 12.44 -11.66
CA ASP A 175 -10.89 11.34 -12.60
C ASP A 175 -10.80 11.77 -14.07
N GLY A 176 -9.95 12.74 -14.39
CA GLY A 176 -9.71 13.22 -15.76
C GLY A 176 -10.89 14.00 -16.39
N GLU A 177 -12.12 13.78 -15.93
CA GLU A 177 -13.34 14.47 -16.38
C GLU A 177 -13.90 15.46 -15.34
N GLY A 178 -13.59 15.29 -14.05
CA GLY A 178 -14.00 16.24 -13.00
C GLY A 178 -13.35 16.02 -11.63
N LEU A 179 -13.95 16.65 -10.62
CA LEU A 179 -13.69 16.32 -9.22
C LEU A 179 -14.72 15.31 -8.77
N LEU A 180 -14.28 14.24 -8.13
CA LEU A 180 -15.15 13.29 -7.48
C LEU A 180 -14.94 13.38 -5.97
N LEU A 181 -16.00 13.72 -5.26
CA LEU A 181 -16.04 13.68 -3.80
C LEU A 181 -16.49 12.31 -3.33
N ARG A 182 -15.72 11.71 -2.44
CA ARG A 182 -16.05 10.43 -1.82
C ARG A 182 -16.30 10.64 -0.34
N ALA A 183 -17.52 10.38 0.11
CA ALA A 183 -17.83 10.40 1.52
C ALA A 183 -17.23 9.14 2.15
N VAL A 184 -16.27 9.33 3.06
CA VAL A 184 -15.47 8.24 3.61
C VAL A 184 -15.40 8.24 5.13
N ASP A 185 -15.80 9.34 5.75
CA ASP A 185 -15.78 9.52 7.18
C ASP A 185 -16.91 10.47 7.62
N GLY A 186 -17.29 10.40 8.89
CA GLY A 186 -18.29 11.31 9.43
C GLY A 186 -17.72 12.72 9.62
N GLY A 187 -18.54 13.74 9.40
CA GLY A 187 -18.13 15.11 9.65
C GLY A 187 -19.13 16.16 9.18
N GLU A 188 -19.19 17.27 9.91
CA GLU A 188 -19.91 18.48 9.51
C GLU A 188 -18.93 19.62 9.29
N GLY A 189 -19.20 20.46 8.28
CA GLY A 189 -18.42 21.66 8.06
C GLY A 189 -18.67 22.25 6.69
N THR A 190 -17.58 22.64 6.01
CA THR A 190 -17.66 23.34 4.73
C THR A 190 -16.73 22.69 3.73
N LEU A 191 -17.29 22.31 2.59
CA LEU A 191 -16.53 22.01 1.40
C LEU A 191 -16.06 23.32 0.79
N VAL A 192 -14.75 23.51 0.64
CA VAL A 192 -14.16 24.73 0.07
C VAL A 192 -13.38 24.36 -1.18
N ALA A 193 -13.82 24.90 -2.31
CA ALA A 193 -13.08 24.90 -3.56
C ALA A 193 -12.28 26.19 -3.67
N THR A 194 -10.98 26.09 -3.93
CA THR A 194 -10.11 27.24 -4.14
C THR A 194 -9.42 27.12 -5.49
N PHE A 195 -9.52 28.17 -6.29
CA PHE A 195 -8.83 28.31 -7.57
C PHE A 195 -8.23 29.70 -7.66
N LYS A 196 -6.89 29.79 -7.61
CA LYS A 196 -6.17 31.07 -7.60
C LYS A 196 -6.69 31.98 -6.47
N SER A 197 -7.14 33.19 -6.80
CA SER A 197 -7.72 34.15 -5.86
C SER A 197 -9.20 33.91 -5.53
N LYS A 198 -9.86 32.92 -6.16
CA LYS A 198 -11.29 32.66 -6.02
C LYS A 198 -11.55 31.46 -5.15
N SER A 199 -12.64 31.53 -4.39
CA SER A 199 -13.15 30.40 -3.63
C SER A 199 -14.66 30.28 -3.76
N ALA A 200 -15.15 29.06 -3.63
CA ALA A 200 -16.56 28.72 -3.55
C ALA A 200 -16.73 27.70 -2.42
N SER A 201 -17.85 27.76 -1.73
CA SER A 201 -18.06 26.88 -0.59
C SER A 201 -19.49 26.40 -0.48
N VAL A 202 -19.66 25.17 -0.02
CA VAL A 202 -20.95 24.53 0.26
C VAL A 202 -20.88 23.89 1.64
N ALA A 203 -21.92 24.06 2.47
CA ALA A 203 -21.97 23.37 3.76
C ALA A 203 -22.10 21.86 3.51
N VAL A 204 -21.45 21.05 4.34
CA VAL A 204 -21.51 19.60 4.22
C VAL A 204 -21.88 18.95 5.55
N SER A 205 -22.63 17.85 5.45
CA SER A 205 -22.93 16.96 6.57
C SER A 205 -22.87 15.52 6.10
N VAL A 206 -21.95 14.75 6.69
CA VAL A 206 -21.85 13.29 6.53
C VAL A 206 -22.04 12.69 7.92
N PRO A 207 -23.05 11.84 8.13
CA PRO A 207 -23.24 11.20 9.42
C PRO A 207 -22.07 10.26 9.76
N ALA A 208 -21.95 9.92 11.04
CA ALA A 208 -20.93 8.97 11.49
C ALA A 208 -21.12 7.60 10.83
N TYR A 209 -20.03 6.88 10.66
CA TYR A 209 -20.08 5.53 10.10
C TYR A 209 -20.78 4.56 11.03
N GLU A 210 -21.88 3.99 10.55
CA GLU A 210 -22.61 2.92 11.22
C GLU A 210 -22.14 1.57 10.69
N PHE A 211 -21.26 0.88 11.44
CA PHE A 211 -20.73 -0.43 11.03
C PHE A 211 -21.84 -1.49 10.84
N GLY A 212 -22.93 -1.37 11.59
CA GLY A 212 -24.02 -2.35 11.58
C GLY A 212 -23.56 -3.72 12.11
N SER A 213 -24.07 -4.80 11.50
CA SER A 213 -23.65 -6.16 11.85
C SER A 213 -22.47 -6.62 11.00
N ARG A 214 -21.59 -7.41 11.62
CA ARG A 214 -20.48 -8.10 10.97
C ARG A 214 -20.99 -9.07 9.91
N ARG A 215 -20.34 -9.08 8.74
CA ARG A 215 -20.60 -10.04 7.66
C ARG A 215 -19.63 -11.20 7.78
N PHE A 216 -20.03 -12.38 7.35
CA PHE A 216 -19.20 -13.58 7.45
C PHE A 216 -18.96 -14.16 6.06
N ILE A 217 -17.76 -14.70 5.85
CA ILE A 217 -17.51 -15.57 4.70
C ILE A 217 -18.35 -16.83 4.93
N PRO A 218 -19.08 -17.33 3.93
CA PRO A 218 -19.90 -18.53 4.09
C PRO A 218 -19.08 -19.75 4.54
N ASP A 219 -19.65 -20.57 5.44
CA ASP A 219 -18.96 -21.75 6.02
C ASP A 219 -18.48 -22.74 4.95
N ASP A 220 -19.25 -22.92 3.87
CA ASP A 220 -18.88 -23.79 2.74
C ASP A 220 -17.68 -23.26 1.96
N VAL A 221 -17.48 -21.94 1.93
CA VAL A 221 -16.28 -21.31 1.36
C VAL A 221 -15.10 -21.44 2.31
N LEU A 222 -15.30 -21.27 3.62
CA LEU A 222 -14.24 -21.43 4.63
C LEU A 222 -13.76 -22.90 4.77
N ALA A 223 -14.58 -23.86 4.34
CA ALA A 223 -14.19 -25.27 4.26
C ALA A 223 -13.29 -25.60 3.05
N LEU A 224 -13.17 -24.71 2.06
CA LEU A 224 -12.29 -24.90 0.91
C LEU A 224 -10.83 -24.66 1.30
N ARG A 225 -9.90 -25.35 0.63
CA ARG A 225 -8.48 -25.03 0.80
C ARG A 225 -8.16 -23.69 0.14
N ALA A 226 -7.57 -22.80 0.93
CA ALA A 226 -7.28 -21.43 0.54
C ALA A 226 -5.80 -21.20 0.18
N TYR A 227 -5.53 -20.44 -0.88
CA TYR A 227 -4.16 -20.18 -1.34
C TYR A 227 -4.01 -18.80 -1.96
N SER A 228 -2.84 -18.20 -1.74
CA SER A 228 -2.41 -17.03 -2.50
C SER A 228 -2.12 -17.43 -3.94
N PHE A 229 -2.68 -16.67 -4.88
CA PHE A 229 -2.59 -16.99 -6.30
C PHE A 229 -2.18 -15.78 -7.14
N SER A 230 -1.10 -16.00 -7.85
CA SER A 230 -0.62 -15.20 -8.97
C SER A 230 -0.07 -16.17 -10.02
N GLY A 231 -0.36 -15.89 -11.29
CA GLY A 231 -0.11 -16.84 -12.39
C GLY A 231 1.13 -16.50 -13.21
N TYR A 232 1.99 -15.59 -12.75
CA TYR A 232 3.07 -15.05 -13.56
C TYR A 232 4.11 -16.13 -13.91
N ARG A 233 4.41 -16.27 -15.20
CA ARG A 233 5.44 -17.18 -15.74
C ARG A 233 6.76 -16.46 -15.99
N THR A 234 7.79 -17.20 -16.39
CA THR A 234 9.08 -16.60 -16.80
C THR A 234 8.88 -15.51 -17.86
N GLY A 235 9.40 -14.31 -17.58
CA GLY A 235 9.28 -13.14 -18.47
C GLY A 235 7.97 -12.36 -18.32
N GLN A 236 7.11 -12.76 -17.39
CA GLN A 236 5.89 -12.05 -17.01
C GLN A 236 6.09 -11.42 -15.63
N SER A 237 5.50 -10.25 -15.39
CA SER A 237 5.68 -9.49 -14.16
C SER A 237 4.62 -8.38 -14.05
N PRO A 238 4.06 -8.12 -12.86
CA PRO A 238 3.21 -6.95 -12.65
C PRO A 238 3.97 -5.64 -12.88
N ASN A 239 5.28 -5.60 -12.57
CA ASN A 239 6.12 -4.40 -12.73
C ASN A 239 6.30 -4.01 -14.20
N ASP A 240 6.48 -5.02 -15.06
CA ASP A 240 6.63 -4.82 -16.51
C ASP A 240 5.26 -4.78 -17.23
N GLN A 241 4.16 -4.99 -16.49
CA GLN A 241 2.79 -5.09 -17.00
C GLN A 241 2.64 -6.16 -18.08
N ILE A 242 3.41 -7.25 -17.95
CA ILE A 242 3.32 -8.43 -18.80
C ILE A 242 2.57 -9.48 -18.01
N TYR A 243 1.29 -9.65 -18.32
CA TYR A 243 0.38 -10.51 -17.58
C TYR A 243 0.16 -11.86 -18.29
N PRO A 244 -0.08 -12.95 -17.53
CA PRO A 244 -0.53 -14.22 -18.10
C PRO A 244 -1.76 -14.05 -18.99
N SER A 245 -1.87 -14.87 -20.02
CA SER A 245 -3.08 -15.03 -20.82
C SER A 245 -4.17 -15.78 -20.04
N VAL A 246 -5.42 -15.66 -20.49
CA VAL A 246 -6.54 -16.42 -19.92
C VAL A 246 -6.30 -17.92 -20.07
N GLU A 247 -5.72 -18.36 -21.19
CA GLU A 247 -5.37 -19.75 -21.44
C GLU A 247 -4.33 -20.29 -20.45
N GLU A 248 -3.25 -19.54 -20.19
CA GLU A 248 -2.25 -19.92 -19.17
C GLU A 248 -2.88 -20.00 -17.78
N LEU A 249 -3.76 -19.06 -17.43
CA LEU A 249 -4.46 -19.08 -16.14
C LEU A 249 -5.43 -20.25 -16.03
N LYS A 250 -6.09 -20.66 -17.13
CA LYS A 250 -6.92 -21.87 -17.14
C LYS A 250 -6.10 -23.13 -16.90
N GLU A 251 -4.90 -23.24 -17.46
CA GLU A 251 -3.98 -24.36 -17.16
C GLU A 251 -3.65 -24.41 -15.66
N ASP A 252 -3.31 -23.26 -15.09
CA ASP A 252 -3.00 -23.14 -13.66
C ASP A 252 -4.20 -23.54 -12.79
N LEU A 253 -5.41 -23.06 -13.13
CA LEU A 253 -6.64 -23.39 -12.41
C LEU A 253 -7.04 -24.87 -12.50
N GLU A 254 -6.77 -25.55 -13.61
CA GLU A 254 -6.99 -27.01 -13.70
C GLU A 254 -6.06 -27.79 -12.75
N LEU A 255 -4.81 -27.34 -12.59
CA LEU A 255 -3.87 -27.94 -11.63
C LEU A 255 -4.32 -27.70 -10.19
N MET A 256 -4.75 -26.47 -9.88
CA MET A 256 -5.28 -26.12 -8.55
C MET A 256 -6.55 -26.92 -8.23
N HIS A 257 -7.45 -27.09 -9.19
CA HIS A 257 -8.65 -27.88 -9.01
C HIS A 257 -8.32 -29.34 -8.65
N LYS A 258 -7.38 -29.96 -9.38
CA LYS A 258 -6.88 -31.32 -9.08
C LYS A 258 -6.22 -31.41 -7.70
N ALA A 259 -5.54 -30.35 -7.26
CA ALA A 259 -4.94 -30.26 -5.93
C ALA A 259 -5.98 -29.99 -4.81
N ASN A 260 -7.28 -29.95 -5.14
CA ASN A 260 -8.37 -29.60 -4.24
C ASN A 260 -8.20 -28.21 -3.60
N ILE A 261 -7.76 -27.24 -4.42
CA ILE A 261 -7.57 -25.84 -4.05
C ILE A 261 -8.65 -25.02 -4.74
N HIS A 262 -9.52 -24.34 -3.99
CA HIS A 262 -10.67 -23.62 -4.56
C HIS A 262 -10.96 -22.24 -3.96
N PHE A 263 -10.26 -21.80 -2.91
CA PHE A 263 -10.43 -20.43 -2.39
C PHE A 263 -9.15 -19.61 -2.61
N LEU A 264 -9.18 -18.67 -3.53
CA LEU A 264 -7.98 -17.99 -4.02
C LEU A 264 -7.92 -16.56 -3.52
N ARG A 265 -6.74 -16.11 -3.13
CA ARG A 265 -6.47 -14.70 -2.83
C ARG A 265 -5.77 -14.06 -4.02
N LEU A 266 -6.34 -12.97 -4.51
CA LEU A 266 -5.74 -12.06 -5.49
C LEU A 266 -5.27 -10.79 -4.76
N TYR A 267 -4.30 -10.07 -5.32
CA TYR A 267 -3.61 -8.99 -4.61
C TYR A 267 -4.01 -7.57 -5.05
N ASP A 268 -4.61 -7.44 -6.22
CA ASP A 268 -4.95 -6.15 -6.83
C ASP A 268 -6.16 -6.30 -7.79
N THR A 269 -6.49 -5.20 -8.47
CA THR A 269 -7.54 -5.14 -9.49
C THR A 269 -6.95 -4.89 -10.89
N SER A 270 -5.76 -5.43 -11.16
CA SER A 270 -5.08 -5.29 -12.44
C SER A 270 -5.65 -6.23 -13.51
N ILE A 271 -5.08 -6.18 -14.72
CA ILE A 271 -5.38 -7.11 -15.81
C ILE A 271 -5.16 -8.57 -15.39
N HIS A 272 -4.23 -8.86 -14.46
CA HIS A 272 -4.08 -10.22 -13.94
C HIS A 272 -5.32 -10.67 -13.17
N ALA A 273 -5.89 -9.81 -12.33
CA ALA A 273 -7.11 -10.11 -11.58
C ALA A 273 -8.31 -10.29 -12.52
N GLU A 274 -8.49 -9.38 -13.48
CA GLU A 274 -9.52 -9.47 -14.53
C GLU A 274 -9.45 -10.82 -15.26
N ARG A 275 -8.28 -11.18 -15.79
CA ARG A 275 -8.09 -12.43 -16.54
C ARG A 275 -8.19 -13.68 -15.67
N SER A 276 -7.81 -13.60 -14.39
CA SER A 276 -7.95 -14.70 -13.45
C SER A 276 -9.42 -15.00 -13.17
N LEU A 277 -10.24 -13.97 -12.96
CA LEU A 277 -11.68 -14.11 -12.77
C LEU A 277 -12.37 -14.61 -14.05
N GLU A 278 -11.98 -14.09 -15.22
CA GLU A 278 -12.43 -14.60 -16.52
C GLU A 278 -12.11 -16.10 -16.69
N ALA A 279 -10.88 -16.50 -16.38
CA ALA A 279 -10.44 -17.88 -16.44
C ALA A 279 -11.23 -18.79 -15.47
N MET A 280 -11.42 -18.37 -14.21
CA MET A 280 -12.22 -19.12 -13.22
C MET A 280 -13.67 -19.30 -13.67
N LYS A 281 -14.28 -18.25 -14.22
CA LYS A 281 -15.63 -18.33 -14.78
C LYS A 281 -15.69 -19.30 -15.96
N ALA A 282 -14.66 -19.30 -16.82
CA ALA A 282 -14.59 -20.14 -18.00
C ALA A 282 -14.33 -21.63 -17.69
N THR A 283 -13.62 -21.96 -16.61
CA THR A 283 -13.42 -23.37 -16.20
C THR A 283 -14.68 -23.97 -15.55
N GLY A 284 -15.49 -23.15 -14.87
CA GLY A 284 -16.72 -23.61 -14.20
C GLY A 284 -16.47 -24.44 -12.95
N HIS A 285 -15.23 -24.51 -12.48
CA HIS A 285 -14.86 -25.11 -11.20
C HIS A 285 -15.36 -24.26 -10.03
N PRO A 286 -15.52 -24.83 -8.82
CA PRO A 286 -16.14 -24.14 -7.68
C PRO A 286 -15.20 -23.13 -7.00
N PHE A 287 -14.46 -22.34 -7.78
CA PHE A 287 -13.56 -21.33 -7.25
C PHE A 287 -14.30 -20.20 -6.56
N LYS A 288 -13.69 -19.71 -5.48
CA LYS A 288 -14.05 -18.51 -4.74
C LYS A 288 -12.83 -17.62 -4.60
N VAL A 289 -13.05 -16.31 -4.46
CA VAL A 289 -11.98 -15.33 -4.44
C VAL A 289 -12.11 -14.36 -3.26
N GLN A 290 -11.02 -14.17 -2.52
CA GLN A 290 -10.78 -12.95 -1.76
C GLN A 290 -10.09 -11.97 -2.72
N LEU A 291 -10.81 -10.93 -3.15
CA LEU A 291 -10.27 -9.95 -4.09
C LEU A 291 -9.45 -8.91 -3.32
N GLY A 292 -8.16 -8.79 -3.64
CA GLY A 292 -7.30 -7.76 -3.09
C GLY A 292 -7.50 -6.39 -3.75
N VAL A 293 -7.34 -5.34 -2.96
CA VAL A 293 -7.28 -3.94 -3.38
C VAL A 293 -5.93 -3.41 -2.96
N TRP A 294 -5.04 -3.19 -3.93
CA TRP A 294 -3.71 -2.70 -3.65
C TRP A 294 -3.76 -1.24 -3.15
N ILE A 295 -3.18 -0.98 -1.99
CA ILE A 295 -2.99 0.37 -1.45
C ILE A 295 -1.51 0.70 -1.53
N ALA A 296 -1.16 1.65 -2.40
CA ALA A 296 0.21 2.03 -2.71
C ALA A 296 0.86 2.93 -1.65
N GLY A 297 0.09 3.37 -0.65
CA GLY A 297 0.56 4.15 0.49
C GLY A 297 -0.49 5.14 0.99
N ASN A 298 -0.07 6.10 1.81
CA ASN A 298 -0.96 7.13 2.33
C ASN A 298 -1.70 7.91 1.22
N ASP A 299 -2.91 8.37 1.53
CA ASP A 299 -3.79 9.04 0.55
C ASP A 299 -3.18 10.34 0.01
N ALA A 300 -2.50 11.10 0.86
CA ALA A 300 -1.93 12.41 0.50
C ALA A 300 -0.94 12.33 -0.68
N THR A 301 -0.24 11.21 -0.85
CA THR A 301 0.70 11.00 -1.96
C THR A 301 0.21 9.98 -2.99
N HIS A 302 -0.64 9.02 -2.62
CA HIS A 302 -1.03 7.90 -3.49
C HIS A 302 -2.54 7.76 -3.71
N GLY A 303 -3.36 8.71 -3.24
CA GLY A 303 -4.83 8.66 -3.31
C GLY A 303 -5.36 8.31 -4.70
N THR A 304 -4.85 8.95 -5.76
CA THR A 304 -5.26 8.65 -7.15
C THR A 304 -5.06 7.18 -7.53
N ALA A 305 -3.93 6.57 -7.13
CA ALA A 305 -3.64 5.17 -7.43
C ALA A 305 -4.51 4.23 -6.58
N ASN A 306 -4.70 4.55 -5.29
CA ASN A 306 -5.52 3.78 -4.36
C ASN A 306 -7.00 3.78 -4.79
N TRP A 307 -7.55 4.95 -5.13
CA TRP A 307 -8.94 5.06 -5.58
C TRP A 307 -9.19 4.34 -6.90
N LYS A 308 -8.21 4.30 -7.81
CA LYS A 308 -8.30 3.50 -9.03
C LYS A 308 -8.43 1.99 -8.73
N GLN A 309 -7.71 1.50 -7.72
CA GLN A 309 -7.82 0.11 -7.27
C GLN A 309 -9.19 -0.16 -6.61
N ILE A 310 -9.68 0.76 -5.78
CA ILE A 310 -11.02 0.65 -5.17
C ILE A 310 -12.12 0.61 -6.24
N ASP A 311 -12.05 1.49 -7.24
CA ASP A 311 -13.01 1.51 -8.35
C ASP A 311 -12.95 0.22 -9.19
N GLY A 312 -11.74 -0.28 -9.45
CA GLY A 312 -11.53 -1.57 -10.10
C GLY A 312 -12.20 -2.71 -9.33
N ALA A 313 -12.13 -2.71 -8.00
CA ALA A 313 -12.78 -3.74 -7.18
C ALA A 313 -14.30 -3.65 -7.28
N MET A 314 -14.87 -2.44 -7.30
CA MET A 314 -16.31 -2.24 -7.50
C MET A 314 -16.77 -2.73 -8.87
N ALA A 315 -15.96 -2.55 -9.91
CA ALA A 315 -16.25 -3.08 -11.24
C ALA A 315 -16.19 -4.62 -11.26
N LEU A 316 -15.12 -5.21 -10.72
CA LEU A 316 -14.93 -6.67 -10.70
C LEU A 316 -16.00 -7.40 -9.87
N ILE A 317 -16.44 -6.84 -8.74
CA ILE A 317 -17.52 -7.45 -7.95
C ILE A 317 -18.88 -7.37 -8.63
N ALA A 318 -19.13 -6.32 -9.41
CA ALA A 318 -20.34 -6.23 -10.22
C ALA A 318 -20.33 -7.24 -11.39
N GLU A 319 -19.15 -7.54 -11.95
CA GLU A 319 -18.98 -8.44 -13.10
C GLU A 319 -18.91 -9.94 -12.70
N TYR A 320 -18.30 -10.24 -11.56
CA TYR A 320 -18.07 -11.60 -11.06
C TYR A 320 -18.63 -11.86 -9.64
N PRO A 321 -19.89 -11.49 -9.34
CA PRO A 321 -20.47 -11.61 -8.00
C PRO A 321 -20.56 -13.06 -7.50
N GLU A 322 -20.55 -14.05 -8.40
CA GLU A 322 -20.55 -15.48 -8.07
C GLU A 322 -19.20 -16.02 -7.59
N LEU A 323 -18.09 -15.36 -7.96
CA LEU A 323 -16.73 -15.78 -7.61
C LEU A 323 -16.23 -15.08 -6.36
N ILE A 324 -16.50 -13.78 -6.22
CA ILE A 324 -15.95 -12.97 -5.13
C ILE A 324 -16.69 -13.24 -3.82
N ALA A 325 -16.00 -13.87 -2.87
CA ALA A 325 -16.52 -14.22 -1.56
C ALA A 325 -16.17 -13.18 -0.48
N SER A 326 -15.10 -12.40 -0.69
CA SER A 326 -14.68 -11.33 0.22
C SER A 326 -13.75 -10.34 -0.50
N ILE A 327 -13.53 -9.18 0.11
CA ILE A 327 -12.57 -8.17 -0.38
C ILE A 327 -11.52 -7.91 0.71
N SER A 328 -10.25 -7.79 0.34
CA SER A 328 -9.18 -7.34 1.20
C SER A 328 -8.66 -5.98 0.75
N VAL A 329 -8.70 -4.98 1.62
CA VAL A 329 -8.18 -3.63 1.34
C VAL A 329 -6.80 -3.49 1.96
N GLY A 330 -5.78 -3.34 1.11
CA GLY A 330 -4.38 -3.28 1.51
C GLY A 330 -3.72 -4.65 1.72
N ASN A 331 -2.39 -4.64 1.62
CA ASN A 331 -1.53 -5.78 1.88
C ASN A 331 -0.27 -5.29 2.62
N GLU A 332 -0.13 -5.63 3.90
CA GLU A 332 0.99 -5.18 4.75
C GLU A 332 1.18 -3.65 4.75
N CYS A 333 0.09 -2.88 4.75
CA CYS A 333 0.15 -1.43 4.66
C CYS A 333 0.49 -0.79 6.01
N MET A 334 0.31 -1.51 7.12
CA MET A 334 0.39 -0.94 8.47
C MET A 334 1.65 -1.33 9.26
N VAL A 335 2.49 -2.21 8.71
CA VAL A 335 3.82 -2.53 9.26
C VAL A 335 4.83 -1.40 8.99
N ASP A 336 5.84 -1.29 9.84
CA ASP A 336 6.81 -0.18 9.78
C ASP A 336 7.94 -0.43 8.76
N TRP A 337 8.25 -1.68 8.43
CA TRP A 337 9.26 -2.04 7.44
C TRP A 337 8.79 -1.82 5.99
N ASN A 338 7.48 -1.77 5.73
CA ASN A 338 6.94 -1.52 4.39
C ASN A 338 7.01 -0.03 4.02
N THR A 339 8.21 0.50 3.87
CA THR A 339 8.45 1.94 3.64
C THR A 339 7.95 2.48 2.29
N TRP A 340 7.54 1.60 1.37
CA TRP A 340 7.15 1.97 0.01
C TRP A 340 5.65 1.89 -0.25
N ALA A 341 4.90 1.09 0.52
CA ALA A 341 3.44 1.01 0.44
C ALA A 341 2.72 1.25 1.79
N TRP A 342 3.40 1.91 2.73
CA TRP A 342 2.84 2.25 4.03
C TRP A 342 1.67 3.24 3.93
N ALA A 343 0.56 2.90 4.59
CA ALA A 343 -0.61 3.76 4.74
C ALA A 343 -0.95 3.94 6.23
N THR A 344 -1.51 5.10 6.58
CA THR A 344 -1.94 5.34 7.96
C THR A 344 -3.16 4.49 8.30
N PRO A 345 -3.34 4.05 9.56
CA PRO A 345 -4.57 3.36 9.96
C PRO A 345 -5.84 4.20 9.74
N ALA A 346 -5.72 5.54 9.75
CA ALA A 346 -6.81 6.45 9.43
C ALA A 346 -7.21 6.38 7.95
N ASP A 347 -6.24 6.33 7.02
CA ASP A 347 -6.53 6.16 5.59
C ASP A 347 -7.12 4.77 5.32
N MET A 348 -6.51 3.72 5.89
CA MET A 348 -7.01 2.34 5.77
C MET A 348 -8.46 2.23 6.24
N ARG A 349 -8.78 2.78 7.42
CA ARG A 349 -10.15 2.81 7.95
C ARG A 349 -11.12 3.46 6.96
N LYS A 350 -10.76 4.61 6.39
CA LYS A 350 -11.63 5.35 5.47
C LYS A 350 -11.84 4.60 4.14
N TYR A 351 -10.81 3.98 3.58
CA TYR A 351 -10.96 3.13 2.39
C TYR A 351 -11.86 1.93 2.67
N ILE A 352 -11.67 1.25 3.81
CA ILE A 352 -12.49 0.10 4.22
C ILE A 352 -13.95 0.51 4.43
N GLN A 353 -14.20 1.62 5.11
CA GLN A 353 -15.56 2.16 5.28
C GLN A 353 -16.24 2.42 3.94
N PHE A 354 -15.54 3.05 2.98
CA PHE A 354 -16.07 3.29 1.64
C PHE A 354 -16.39 2.00 0.90
N VAL A 355 -15.42 1.06 0.84
CA VAL A 355 -15.59 -0.24 0.16
C VAL A 355 -16.74 -1.00 0.78
N ARG A 356 -16.77 -1.13 2.10
CA ARG A 356 -17.78 -1.88 2.84
C ARG A 356 -19.19 -1.30 2.66
N SER A 357 -19.32 0.01 2.48
CA SER A 357 -20.62 0.66 2.22
C SER A 357 -21.15 0.38 0.81
N ASN A 358 -20.29 -0.03 -0.13
CA ASN A 358 -20.65 -0.28 -1.53
C ASN A 358 -20.77 -1.77 -1.90
N VAL A 359 -20.46 -2.68 -0.98
CA VAL A 359 -20.50 -4.13 -1.24
C VAL A 359 -21.32 -4.88 -0.19
N SER A 360 -21.79 -6.08 -0.54
CA SER A 360 -22.51 -6.98 0.37
C SER A 360 -21.64 -8.10 0.94
N VAL A 361 -20.51 -8.41 0.30
CA VAL A 361 -19.52 -9.38 0.79
C VAL A 361 -18.75 -8.82 2.00
N PRO A 362 -18.16 -9.69 2.85
CA PRO A 362 -17.30 -9.25 3.94
C PRO A 362 -16.02 -8.56 3.45
N VAL A 363 -15.60 -7.52 4.16
CA VAL A 363 -14.40 -6.73 3.88
C VAL A 363 -13.36 -6.90 5.00
N THR A 364 -12.10 -7.14 4.65
CA THR A 364 -10.95 -7.23 5.56
C THR A 364 -9.83 -6.28 5.15
N THR A 365 -8.75 -6.31 5.91
CA THR A 365 -7.41 -5.96 5.47
C THR A 365 -6.49 -7.17 5.72
N ASP A 366 -5.55 -7.41 4.83
CA ASP A 366 -4.51 -8.43 4.99
C ASP A 366 -3.21 -7.74 5.40
N ASP A 367 -2.73 -8.04 6.60
CA ASP A 367 -1.54 -7.40 7.15
C ASP A 367 -0.79 -8.39 8.03
N ASN A 368 0.43 -8.03 8.42
CA ASN A 368 1.18 -8.83 9.39
C ASN A 368 0.40 -8.94 10.71
N TRP A 369 0.67 -10.00 11.48
CA TRP A 369 0.08 -10.16 12.81
C TRP A 369 0.42 -8.98 13.75
N GLU A 370 1.58 -8.36 13.56
CA GLU A 370 2.15 -7.35 14.44
C GLU A 370 1.25 -6.11 14.68
N PRO A 371 0.69 -5.43 13.65
CA PRO A 371 -0.26 -4.33 13.82
C PRO A 371 -1.45 -4.61 14.75
N PHE A 372 -1.85 -5.87 14.90
CA PHE A 372 -3.01 -6.28 15.68
C PHE A 372 -2.65 -6.91 17.03
N ALA A 373 -1.37 -7.13 17.31
CA ALA A 373 -0.91 -7.74 18.54
C ALA A 373 -0.51 -6.72 19.62
N ALA A 374 -0.60 -7.17 20.88
CA ALA A 374 -0.04 -6.43 22.01
C ALA A 374 1.49 -6.62 22.07
N TYR A 375 2.19 -5.69 22.72
CA TYR A 375 3.67 -5.57 22.77
C TYR A 375 4.45 -6.82 23.22
N ASP A 376 3.81 -7.81 23.84
CA ASP A 376 4.49 -8.94 24.46
C ASP A 376 3.93 -10.27 23.92
N ILE A 377 4.69 -10.96 23.05
CA ILE A 377 4.46 -12.39 22.81
C ILE A 377 4.91 -13.11 24.08
N LYS A 378 3.95 -13.50 24.91
CA LYS A 378 4.26 -14.16 26.17
C LYS A 378 4.84 -15.55 25.95
N ASN A 379 6.02 -15.78 26.51
CA ASN A 379 6.49 -17.11 26.83
C ASN A 379 5.80 -17.57 28.11
N ASP A 380 5.04 -18.66 28.04
CA ASP A 380 4.46 -19.23 29.25
C ASP A 380 5.57 -19.92 30.07
N GLU A 381 5.37 -20.03 31.39
CA GLU A 381 6.34 -20.68 32.27
C GLU A 381 6.62 -22.12 31.82
N GLY A 382 7.88 -22.43 31.51
CA GLY A 382 8.31 -23.74 31.05
C GLY A 382 8.37 -23.91 29.52
N GLU A 383 7.94 -22.92 28.74
CA GLU A 383 8.13 -22.92 27.29
C GLU A 383 9.53 -22.41 26.90
N THR A 384 10.24 -23.16 26.06
CA THR A 384 11.55 -22.79 25.52
C THR A 384 11.45 -22.51 24.01
N GLY A 385 12.21 -21.55 23.50
CA GLY A 385 12.44 -21.38 22.06
C GLY A 385 11.81 -20.14 21.41
N ILE A 386 10.88 -19.43 22.03
CA ILE A 386 10.55 -18.06 21.61
C ILE A 386 11.50 -17.13 22.38
N ILE A 387 12.35 -16.41 21.68
CA ILE A 387 13.46 -15.65 22.28
C ILE A 387 13.05 -14.19 22.53
N ALA A 388 11.97 -13.75 21.88
CA ALA A 388 11.36 -12.44 22.03
C ALA A 388 10.94 -12.12 23.48
N LYS A 389 11.87 -11.60 24.30
CA LYS A 389 11.55 -10.80 25.49
C LYS A 389 11.63 -9.32 25.13
N GLY A 390 10.51 -8.62 25.13
CA GLY A 390 10.47 -7.19 24.83
C GLY A 390 10.80 -6.83 23.38
N VAL A 391 10.41 -7.69 22.43
CA VAL A 391 10.30 -7.27 21.02
C VAL A 391 9.38 -6.07 21.02
N LYS A 392 9.92 -4.92 20.64
CA LYS A 392 9.12 -3.73 20.35
C LYS A 392 8.25 -4.07 19.17
N ILE A 393 7.07 -4.62 19.41
CA ILE A 393 6.00 -4.62 18.42
C ILE A 393 5.68 -3.15 18.24
N TYR A 394 6.06 -2.66 17.07
CA TYR A 394 6.09 -1.26 16.79
C TYR A 394 4.67 -0.71 16.94
N ARG A 395 4.64 0.54 17.39
CA ARG A 395 3.53 1.47 17.17
C ARG A 395 2.31 1.34 18.09
N ASN A 396 1.72 0.18 18.40
CA ASN A 396 0.60 0.13 19.39
C ASN A 396 1.04 0.21 20.87
N GLY A 397 2.35 0.10 21.13
CA GLY A 397 2.96 0.08 22.47
C GLY A 397 3.75 1.33 22.85
N ASP A 398 3.82 2.38 22.02
CA ASP A 398 4.25 3.68 22.53
C ASP A 398 3.09 4.28 23.33
N ALA A 399 3.17 4.21 24.66
CA ALA A 399 2.15 4.79 25.53
C ALA A 399 1.96 6.30 25.32
N SER A 400 2.91 6.98 24.65
CA SER A 400 2.81 8.39 24.29
C SER A 400 2.11 8.66 22.95
N ASP A 401 2.04 7.67 22.04
CA ASP A 401 1.33 7.74 20.76
C ASP A 401 1.02 6.33 20.20
N PRO A 402 -0.04 5.66 20.68
CA PRO A 402 -0.39 4.34 20.20
C PRO A 402 -0.91 4.45 18.77
N TYR A 403 -0.27 3.73 17.87
CA TYR A 403 -0.67 3.57 16.49
C TYR A 403 -2.01 2.85 16.40
N GLN A 404 -3.01 3.60 15.96
CA GLN A 404 -4.41 3.30 16.23
C GLN A 404 -5.00 2.28 15.24
N THR A 405 -4.39 1.10 15.09
CA THR A 405 -4.89 0.00 14.22
C THR A 405 -6.22 -0.59 14.72
N GLU A 406 -6.54 -0.39 16.00
CA GLU A 406 -7.86 -0.65 16.57
C GLU A 406 -8.98 0.00 15.72
N GLN A 407 -8.75 1.20 15.18
CA GLN A 407 -9.73 1.90 14.36
C GLN A 407 -10.03 1.16 13.04
N VAL A 408 -9.07 0.40 12.52
CA VAL A 408 -9.22 -0.47 11.35
C VAL A 408 -9.96 -1.75 11.74
N ALA A 409 -9.57 -2.37 12.85
CA ALA A 409 -10.22 -3.56 13.38
C ALA A 409 -11.72 -3.34 13.68
N LYS A 410 -12.11 -2.11 14.03
CA LYS A 410 -13.51 -1.73 14.28
C LYS A 410 -14.37 -1.57 13.02
N VAL A 411 -13.78 -1.50 11.82
CA VAL A 411 -14.52 -1.25 10.56
C VAL A 411 -14.43 -2.38 9.53
N VAL A 412 -13.64 -3.42 9.81
CA VAL A 412 -13.57 -4.65 9.00
C VAL A 412 -14.54 -5.71 9.53
N ASP A 413 -14.94 -6.63 8.66
CA ASP A 413 -15.78 -7.78 8.98
C ASP A 413 -14.99 -8.96 9.57
N TYR A 414 -13.72 -9.11 9.22
CA TYR A 414 -12.79 -10.08 9.81
C TYR A 414 -11.36 -9.53 9.70
N ILE A 415 -10.38 -10.25 10.27
CA ILE A 415 -8.95 -9.92 10.16
C ILE A 415 -8.22 -11.06 9.45
N ALA A 416 -7.36 -10.72 8.49
CA ALA A 416 -6.50 -11.66 7.81
C ALA A 416 -5.03 -11.39 8.19
N LEU A 417 -4.42 -12.34 8.90
CA LEU A 417 -3.08 -12.17 9.47
C LEU A 417 -2.02 -12.87 8.64
N HIS A 418 -0.91 -12.19 8.40
CA HIS A 418 0.29 -12.83 7.88
C HIS A 418 1.19 -13.29 9.02
N THR A 419 1.74 -14.48 8.89
CA THR A 419 2.75 -15.04 9.80
C THR A 419 3.80 -15.80 9.01
N TYR A 420 5.07 -15.44 9.20
CA TYR A 420 6.20 -16.04 8.50
C TYR A 420 7.35 -16.37 9.46
N PRO A 421 7.26 -17.49 10.20
CA PRO A 421 8.34 -17.92 11.09
C PRO A 421 9.70 -18.02 10.39
N ILE A 422 9.74 -18.35 9.10
CA ILE A 422 10.99 -18.36 8.30
C ILE A 422 11.61 -16.96 8.17
N ALA A 423 10.79 -15.93 7.93
CA ALA A 423 11.23 -14.54 7.77
C ALA A 423 11.66 -13.91 9.12
N ASP A 424 11.18 -14.48 10.22
CA ASP A 424 11.55 -14.08 11.59
C ASP A 424 12.94 -14.58 12.02
N THR A 425 13.48 -15.59 11.33
CA THR A 425 14.74 -16.23 11.71
C THR A 425 15.97 -15.31 11.72
N PRO A 426 16.16 -14.34 10.79
CA PRO A 426 17.32 -13.44 10.84
C PRO A 426 17.26 -12.47 12.03
N TRP A 427 16.08 -12.23 12.58
CA TRP A 427 15.83 -11.28 13.67
C TRP A 427 15.95 -11.93 15.05
N GLY A 428 16.18 -13.24 15.13
CA GLY A 428 16.31 -13.95 16.39
C GLY A 428 15.06 -13.91 17.26
N ILE A 429 13.87 -13.76 16.65
CA ILE A 429 12.57 -13.75 17.34
C ILE A 429 12.33 -15.09 18.05
N TRP A 430 12.84 -16.18 17.48
CA TRP A 430 12.75 -17.52 18.02
C TRP A 430 14.04 -18.32 17.74
N ASP A 431 14.27 -19.37 18.51
CA ASP A 431 15.43 -20.26 18.46
C ASP A 431 15.33 -21.23 17.28
N TRP A 432 15.42 -20.71 16.07
CA TRP A 432 15.37 -21.55 14.87
C TRP A 432 16.60 -22.45 14.73
N GLU A 433 17.71 -22.11 15.38
CA GLU A 433 18.96 -22.87 15.26
C GLU A 433 18.93 -24.20 16.02
N GLN A 434 18.15 -24.29 17.11
CA GLN A 434 17.94 -25.53 17.88
C GLN A 434 19.26 -26.22 18.26
N LYS A 435 20.26 -25.43 18.69
CA LYS A 435 21.63 -25.92 18.98
C LYS A 435 21.69 -26.95 20.11
N ASP A 436 20.70 -26.95 20.99
CA ASP A 436 20.55 -27.92 22.08
C ASP A 436 20.12 -29.31 21.58
N VAL A 437 19.57 -29.40 20.36
CA VAL A 437 19.29 -30.68 19.69
C VAL A 437 20.54 -31.11 18.92
N ALA A 438 20.93 -32.39 19.02
CA ALA A 438 22.10 -32.91 18.31
C ALA A 438 21.99 -32.71 16.79
N ALA A 439 23.12 -32.42 16.13
CA ALA A 439 23.15 -32.23 14.68
C ALA A 439 22.66 -33.50 13.96
N GLY A 440 21.72 -33.32 13.03
CA GLY A 440 21.07 -34.39 12.28
C GLY A 440 19.60 -34.06 12.01
N PRO A 441 18.85 -34.98 11.37
CA PRO A 441 17.45 -34.74 10.99
C PRO A 441 16.55 -34.30 12.16
N ALA A 442 16.81 -34.81 13.37
CA ALA A 442 16.08 -34.42 14.58
C ALA A 442 16.15 -32.92 14.88
N ARG A 443 17.26 -32.24 14.55
CA ARG A 443 17.38 -30.78 14.71
C ARG A 443 16.50 -30.03 13.72
N GLY A 444 16.47 -30.47 12.45
CA GLY A 444 15.57 -29.91 11.45
C GLY A 444 14.10 -30.08 11.83
N VAL A 445 13.72 -31.28 12.30
CA VAL A 445 12.36 -31.54 12.81
C VAL A 445 12.02 -30.62 13.98
N ALA A 446 12.92 -30.46 14.96
CA ALA A 446 12.70 -29.55 16.09
C ALA A 446 12.52 -28.09 15.65
N MET A 447 13.27 -27.64 14.64
CA MET A 447 13.11 -26.31 14.05
C MET A 447 11.72 -26.15 13.42
N MET A 448 11.25 -27.14 12.66
CA MET A 448 9.92 -27.10 12.02
C MET A 448 8.77 -27.16 13.03
N ASP A 449 8.91 -27.95 14.11
CA ASP A 449 7.93 -28.00 15.20
C ASP A 449 7.83 -26.65 15.92
N LEU A 450 8.98 -26.01 16.20
CA LEU A 450 9.01 -24.70 16.84
C LEU A 450 8.48 -23.60 15.91
N ALA A 451 8.75 -23.65 14.61
CA ALA A 451 8.20 -22.69 13.65
C ALA A 451 6.66 -22.62 13.70
N ILE A 452 5.99 -23.76 13.82
CA ILE A 452 4.52 -23.81 13.90
C ILE A 452 4.02 -23.30 15.24
N LYS A 453 4.76 -23.59 16.33
CA LYS A 453 4.48 -23.00 17.63
C LYS A 453 4.57 -21.47 17.60
N VAL A 454 5.54 -20.92 16.87
CA VAL A 454 5.70 -19.46 16.67
C VAL A 454 4.50 -18.87 15.94
N ALA A 455 4.08 -19.47 14.81
CA ALA A 455 2.90 -19.02 14.07
C ALA A 455 1.63 -18.99 14.94
N LYS A 456 1.40 -20.05 15.73
CA LYS A 456 0.28 -20.13 16.69
C LYS A 456 0.33 -19.03 17.75
N LYS A 457 1.52 -18.70 18.26
CA LYS A 457 1.70 -17.65 19.27
C LYS A 457 1.50 -16.25 18.68
N GLN A 458 1.93 -16.01 17.44
CA GLN A 458 1.66 -14.76 16.73
C GLN A 458 0.16 -14.55 16.50
N TYR A 459 -0.55 -15.61 16.06
CA TYR A 459 -2.01 -15.61 15.96
C TYR A 459 -2.67 -15.31 17.31
N GLN A 460 -2.25 -16.01 18.38
CA GLN A 460 -2.83 -15.81 19.71
C GLN A 460 -2.58 -14.39 20.24
N ALA A 461 -1.41 -13.80 19.98
CA ALA A 461 -1.10 -12.44 20.40
C ALA A 461 -2.04 -11.40 19.76
N ALA A 462 -2.40 -11.59 18.49
CA ALA A 462 -3.42 -10.77 17.83
C ALA A 462 -4.82 -11.01 18.42
N ARG A 463 -5.21 -12.28 18.64
CA ARG A 463 -6.50 -12.64 19.27
C ARG A 463 -6.66 -12.00 20.65
N ASP A 464 -5.67 -12.14 21.53
CA ASP A 464 -5.69 -11.59 22.88
C ASP A 464 -5.88 -10.07 22.89
N ASN A 465 -5.27 -9.37 21.94
CA ASN A 465 -5.35 -7.92 21.86
C ASN A 465 -6.67 -7.45 21.23
N LEU A 466 -7.20 -8.17 20.24
CA LEU A 466 -8.56 -7.96 19.74
C LEU A 466 -9.60 -8.16 20.87
N ASP A 467 -9.41 -9.15 21.76
CA ASP A 467 -10.25 -9.32 22.95
C ASP A 467 -10.13 -8.13 23.91
N ALA A 468 -8.92 -7.61 24.12
CA ALA A 468 -8.68 -6.43 24.95
C ALA A 468 -9.36 -5.17 24.37
N TRP A 469 -9.52 -5.09 23.06
CA TRP A 469 -10.30 -4.05 22.37
C TRP A 469 -11.83 -4.31 22.36
N GLY A 470 -12.29 -5.40 22.98
CA GLY A 470 -13.70 -5.78 23.05
C GLY A 470 -14.25 -6.43 21.78
N LEU A 471 -13.38 -6.85 20.85
CA LEU A 471 -13.73 -7.49 19.58
C LEU A 471 -13.70 -9.02 19.71
N THR A 472 -14.31 -9.57 20.77
CA THR A 472 -14.19 -10.99 21.16
C THR A 472 -14.78 -11.98 20.14
N ASP A 473 -15.62 -11.51 19.23
CA ASP A 473 -16.26 -12.30 18.17
C ASP A 473 -15.60 -12.11 16.79
N MET A 474 -14.52 -11.32 16.70
CA MET A 474 -13.81 -11.07 15.45
C MET A 474 -13.27 -12.38 14.85
N PRO A 475 -13.68 -12.78 13.63
CA PRO A 475 -13.07 -13.91 12.94
C PRO A 475 -11.65 -13.56 12.50
N LEU A 476 -10.72 -14.51 12.66
CA LEU A 476 -9.35 -14.39 12.17
C LEU A 476 -9.08 -15.51 11.17
N ILE A 477 -8.40 -15.17 10.08
CA ILE A 477 -7.80 -16.14 9.16
C ILE A 477 -6.29 -15.92 9.07
N ILE A 478 -5.58 -16.90 8.54
CA ILE A 478 -4.22 -16.67 8.05
C ILE A 478 -4.34 -16.17 6.61
N GLY A 479 -4.09 -14.87 6.42
CA GLY A 479 -4.09 -14.19 5.12
C GLY A 479 -2.87 -14.51 4.28
N GLU A 480 -1.75 -14.85 4.93
CA GLU A 480 -0.55 -15.31 4.25
C GLU A 480 0.40 -16.06 5.19
N THR A 481 0.97 -17.16 4.71
CA THR A 481 2.03 -17.90 5.39
C THR A 481 2.66 -18.90 4.45
N GLY A 482 3.93 -19.22 4.60
CA GLY A 482 4.59 -20.19 3.73
C GLY A 482 5.97 -20.58 4.20
N TRP A 483 6.56 -21.52 3.47
CA TRP A 483 7.95 -21.90 3.66
C TRP A 483 8.60 -22.25 2.32
N LYS A 484 9.77 -21.66 2.05
CA LYS A 484 10.45 -21.84 0.77
C LYS A 484 10.95 -23.26 0.57
N HIS A 485 10.68 -23.84 -0.60
CA HIS A 485 11.19 -25.15 -0.98
C HIS A 485 12.63 -25.10 -1.53
N ARG A 486 13.15 -23.92 -1.87
CA ARG A 486 14.55 -23.70 -2.24
C ARG A 486 15.10 -22.41 -1.65
N ASP A 487 16.41 -22.35 -1.43
CA ASP A 487 17.05 -21.11 -1.00
C ASP A 487 17.31 -20.18 -2.20
N THR A 488 16.56 -19.09 -2.24
CA THR A 488 16.65 -17.99 -3.20
C THR A 488 17.12 -16.69 -2.52
N ASN A 489 17.24 -16.68 -1.19
CA ASN A 489 17.45 -15.49 -0.36
C ASN A 489 18.73 -15.54 0.50
N SER A 490 19.62 -16.51 0.28
CA SER A 490 20.83 -16.70 1.10
C SER A 490 20.50 -16.92 2.58
N TRP A 491 19.48 -17.74 2.84
CA TRP A 491 19.04 -18.18 4.17
C TRP A 491 19.42 -19.65 4.40
N PRO A 492 20.73 -19.99 4.42
CA PRO A 492 21.20 -21.36 4.43
C PRO A 492 20.66 -22.12 5.64
N GLY A 493 20.35 -23.41 5.43
CA GLY A 493 19.84 -24.29 6.47
C GLY A 493 18.39 -24.05 6.89
N ARG A 494 17.59 -23.32 6.10
CA ARG A 494 16.17 -23.08 6.38
C ARG A 494 15.27 -23.57 5.25
N SER A 495 15.65 -23.33 3.99
CA SER A 495 14.82 -23.63 2.82
C SER A 495 15.27 -24.92 2.14
N HIS A 496 14.36 -25.87 2.01
CA HIS A 496 14.56 -27.15 1.30
C HIS A 496 13.19 -27.78 1.06
N PRO A 497 12.99 -28.66 0.05
CA PRO A 497 11.67 -29.21 -0.23
C PRO A 497 11.08 -29.97 0.97
N VAL A 498 11.92 -30.66 1.75
CA VAL A 498 11.49 -31.35 2.98
C VAL A 498 11.03 -30.37 4.06
N ASN A 499 11.72 -29.25 4.26
CA ASN A 499 11.31 -28.22 5.23
C ASN A 499 9.98 -27.58 4.82
N ALA A 500 9.82 -27.27 3.53
CA ALA A 500 8.56 -26.74 2.99
C ALA A 500 7.39 -27.70 3.23
N LYS A 501 7.57 -29.00 2.93
CA LYS A 501 6.57 -30.02 3.23
C LYS A 501 6.25 -30.11 4.73
N MET A 502 7.27 -30.15 5.58
CA MET A 502 7.09 -30.25 7.03
C MET A 502 6.31 -29.07 7.61
N TYR A 503 6.55 -27.85 7.10
CA TYR A 503 5.79 -26.66 7.48
C TYR A 503 4.35 -26.74 6.99
N TYR A 504 4.19 -27.02 5.69
CA TYR A 504 2.89 -27.13 5.05
C TYR A 504 1.98 -28.14 5.77
N ASP A 505 2.46 -29.36 6.01
CA ASP A 505 1.66 -30.42 6.63
C ASP A 505 1.16 -29.99 8.03
N ARG A 506 2.04 -29.35 8.82
CA ARG A 506 1.68 -28.87 10.17
C ARG A 506 0.75 -27.65 10.14
N MET A 507 0.90 -26.74 9.18
CA MET A 507 -0.02 -25.61 9.01
C MET A 507 -1.40 -26.10 8.57
N MET A 508 -1.46 -27.02 7.60
CA MET A 508 -2.73 -27.58 7.14
C MET A 508 -3.40 -28.45 8.19
N ASP A 509 -2.65 -29.20 9.00
CA ASP A 509 -3.22 -29.94 10.13
C ASP A 509 -3.79 -28.99 11.20
N TRP A 510 -3.12 -27.87 11.49
CA TRP A 510 -3.65 -26.86 12.40
C TRP A 510 -4.95 -26.22 11.89
N VAL A 511 -5.04 -25.91 10.59
CA VAL A 511 -6.17 -25.15 10.03
C VAL A 511 -7.32 -26.05 9.57
N TYR A 512 -7.02 -27.20 8.98
CA TYR A 512 -8.01 -28.09 8.33
C TYR A 512 -7.99 -29.53 8.88
N GLY A 513 -7.17 -29.84 9.90
CA GLY A 513 -7.06 -31.16 10.49
C GLY A 513 -8.31 -31.57 11.29
N SER A 514 -8.50 -32.89 11.46
CA SER A 514 -9.70 -33.46 12.10
C SER A 514 -9.86 -33.15 13.59
N GLY A 515 -8.83 -32.59 14.23
CA GLY A 515 -8.82 -32.24 15.65
C GLY A 515 -9.32 -30.83 15.98
N ARG A 516 -9.66 -30.02 14.97
CA ARG A 516 -10.05 -28.62 15.12
C ARG A 516 -11.43 -28.45 15.75
N ALA A 517 -11.59 -27.46 16.63
CA ALA A 517 -12.89 -27.14 17.21
C ALA A 517 -13.88 -26.70 16.13
N ALA A 518 -15.13 -27.17 16.19
CA ALA A 518 -16.16 -26.83 15.21
C ALA A 518 -16.54 -25.35 15.22
N ASP A 519 -16.39 -24.67 16.36
CA ASP A 519 -16.56 -23.22 16.54
C ASP A 519 -15.28 -22.43 16.32
N GLN A 520 -14.16 -23.13 16.07
CA GLN A 520 -12.84 -22.58 15.77
C GLN A 520 -12.32 -21.65 16.86
N SER A 521 -12.69 -21.95 18.10
CA SER A 521 -12.19 -21.27 19.30
C SER A 521 -10.68 -21.44 19.52
N ASP A 522 -10.01 -22.35 18.80
CA ASP A 522 -8.61 -22.71 18.96
C ASP A 522 -7.74 -22.55 17.69
N GLY A 523 -8.25 -21.89 16.64
CA GLY A 523 -7.48 -21.69 15.41
C GLY A 523 -8.13 -20.77 14.37
N PRO A 524 -7.39 -20.43 13.29
CA PRO A 524 -7.84 -19.54 12.22
C PRO A 524 -8.93 -20.18 11.36
N TRP A 525 -9.82 -19.37 10.76
CA TRP A 525 -10.93 -19.85 9.93
C TRP A 525 -10.55 -20.45 8.58
N ALA A 526 -9.49 -19.92 8.00
CA ALA A 526 -8.89 -20.38 6.76
C ALA A 526 -7.40 -20.03 6.79
N CYS A 527 -6.64 -20.57 5.84
CA CYS A 527 -5.24 -20.25 5.64
C CYS A 527 -4.97 -20.14 4.16
N PHE A 528 -4.72 -18.92 3.68
CA PHE A 528 -4.17 -18.65 2.36
C PHE A 528 -2.66 -18.95 2.39
N TYR A 529 -2.31 -20.19 2.05
CA TYR A 529 -0.90 -20.58 2.00
C TYR A 529 -0.22 -19.92 0.80
N PHE A 530 0.98 -19.39 1.04
CA PHE A 530 1.84 -18.72 0.09
C PHE A 530 2.92 -19.69 -0.40
N GLU A 531 2.86 -20.16 -1.65
CA GLU A 531 1.89 -19.79 -2.70
C GLU A 531 1.58 -20.95 -3.67
N ALA A 532 0.65 -20.72 -4.60
CA ALA A 532 0.28 -21.72 -5.59
C ALA A 532 1.43 -22.10 -6.54
N PHE A 533 2.07 -21.10 -7.18
CA PHE A 533 3.11 -21.30 -8.20
C PHE A 533 4.33 -20.44 -7.87
N ASP A 534 5.53 -20.97 -8.10
CA ASP A 534 6.75 -20.15 -8.06
C ASP A 534 6.67 -18.96 -9.05
N GLU A 535 7.17 -17.81 -8.61
CA GLU A 535 7.05 -16.53 -9.29
C GLU A 535 8.43 -15.89 -9.54
N PRO A 536 9.08 -16.17 -10.69
CA PRO A 536 10.46 -15.72 -10.95
C PRO A 536 10.67 -14.22 -10.90
N TRP A 537 9.62 -13.42 -11.15
CA TRP A 537 9.69 -11.96 -11.13
C TRP A 537 10.01 -11.40 -9.73
N LYS A 538 9.75 -12.18 -8.67
CA LYS A 538 10.12 -11.85 -7.28
C LYS A 538 11.61 -12.01 -6.98
N GLN A 539 12.39 -12.56 -7.92
CA GLN A 539 13.85 -12.73 -7.79
C GLN A 539 14.24 -13.54 -6.55
N GLY A 540 14.93 -12.93 -5.59
CA GLY A 540 15.27 -13.60 -4.34
C GLY A 540 14.03 -14.04 -3.58
N ASP A 541 12.92 -13.31 -3.72
CA ASP A 541 11.68 -13.67 -3.04
C ASP A 541 10.82 -14.74 -3.74
N ASP A 542 11.45 -15.62 -4.50
CA ASP A 542 10.83 -16.76 -5.19
C ASP A 542 11.03 -18.08 -4.39
N GLY A 543 10.43 -19.19 -4.83
CA GLY A 543 10.62 -20.53 -4.26
C GLY A 543 9.58 -20.91 -3.21
N TRP A 544 8.40 -20.29 -3.22
CA TRP A 544 7.30 -20.54 -2.28
C TRP A 544 6.25 -21.52 -2.82
N GLY A 545 6.27 -21.80 -4.12
CA GLY A 545 5.22 -22.49 -4.85
C GLY A 545 5.00 -23.93 -4.43
N LEU A 546 3.74 -24.34 -4.44
CA LEU A 546 3.36 -25.75 -4.48
C LEU A 546 3.63 -26.39 -5.85
N PHE A 547 3.61 -25.57 -6.89
CA PHE A 547 4.10 -25.88 -8.22
C PHE A 547 5.32 -25.01 -8.54
N ASN A 548 6.28 -25.56 -9.28
CA ASN A 548 7.40 -24.76 -9.79
C ASN A 548 6.96 -23.88 -10.98
N VAL A 549 7.88 -23.08 -11.50
CA VAL A 549 7.60 -22.17 -12.63
C VAL A 549 7.12 -22.91 -13.88
N ASP A 550 7.55 -24.16 -14.07
CA ASP A 550 7.18 -25.03 -15.18
C ASP A 550 5.88 -25.83 -14.91
N ARG A 551 5.15 -25.48 -13.84
CA ARG A 551 3.87 -26.08 -13.42
C ARG A 551 4.00 -27.55 -13.01
N GLU A 552 5.20 -28.00 -12.69
CA GLU A 552 5.41 -29.31 -12.08
C GLU A 552 5.14 -29.21 -10.57
N PRO A 553 4.50 -30.22 -9.96
CA PRO A 553 4.29 -30.22 -8.51
C PRO A 553 5.65 -30.18 -7.80
N THR A 554 5.74 -29.59 -6.61
CA THR A 554 6.92 -29.70 -5.73
C THR A 554 6.78 -30.89 -4.78
N TYR A 555 7.82 -31.18 -3.99
CA TYR A 555 7.79 -32.26 -2.98
C TYR A 555 6.60 -32.13 -2.02
N THR A 556 6.17 -30.90 -1.72
CA THR A 556 5.01 -30.65 -0.86
C THR A 556 3.75 -31.31 -1.42
N LEU A 557 3.52 -31.25 -2.73
CA LEU A 557 2.33 -31.83 -3.37
C LEU A 557 2.49 -33.31 -3.69
N TRP A 558 3.54 -33.70 -4.41
CA TRP A 558 3.62 -35.09 -4.89
C TRP A 558 3.81 -36.11 -3.76
N ALA A 559 4.33 -35.69 -2.60
CA ALA A 559 4.46 -36.56 -1.43
C ALA A 559 3.16 -36.71 -0.62
N GLN A 560 2.11 -35.94 -0.95
CA GLN A 560 0.76 -36.08 -0.38
C GLN A 560 -0.17 -36.91 -1.25
N SER A 561 0.16 -37.07 -2.54
CA SER A 561 -0.71 -37.74 -3.50
C SER A 561 -0.58 -39.26 -3.40
N ASP A 562 -1.58 -39.91 -2.82
CA ASP A 562 -1.82 -41.35 -3.02
C ASP A 562 -2.36 -41.67 -4.43
N SER A 563 -2.59 -40.63 -5.26
CA SER A 563 -3.15 -40.71 -6.61
C SER A 563 -2.09 -40.49 -7.70
N ASP A 564 -2.34 -41.01 -8.90
CA ASP A 564 -1.50 -40.82 -10.09
C ASP A 564 -1.51 -39.38 -10.64
N GLU A 565 -2.21 -38.42 -10.01
CA GLU A 565 -2.39 -37.06 -10.57
C GLU A 565 -1.18 -36.13 -10.37
N PHE A 566 -0.49 -36.24 -9.23
CA PHE A 566 0.73 -35.48 -8.94
C PHE A 566 1.91 -36.43 -8.72
N VAL A 567 2.42 -36.98 -9.83
CA VAL A 567 3.58 -37.87 -9.81
C VAL A 567 4.86 -37.06 -9.69
N ARG A 568 5.83 -37.57 -8.94
CA ARG A 568 7.20 -37.05 -8.90
C ARG A 568 7.76 -36.90 -10.33
N PRO A 569 8.22 -35.70 -10.75
CA PRO A 569 8.91 -35.51 -12.02
C PRO A 569 10.11 -36.45 -12.13
N ALA A 570 10.37 -36.95 -13.35
CA ALA A 570 11.33 -38.05 -13.58
C ALA A 570 12.75 -37.74 -13.07
N ASP A 571 13.16 -36.46 -13.16
CA ASP A 571 14.49 -36.00 -12.78
C ASP A 571 14.57 -35.42 -11.35
N SER A 572 13.46 -35.47 -10.59
CA SER A 572 13.44 -34.98 -9.21
C SER A 572 14.08 -35.98 -8.24
N PRO A 573 14.91 -35.51 -7.27
CA PRO A 573 15.46 -36.35 -6.23
C PRO A 573 14.37 -37.05 -5.41
N GLU A 574 14.72 -38.21 -4.84
CA GLU A 574 13.91 -38.84 -3.82
C GLU A 574 14.26 -38.23 -2.46
N TYR A 575 13.29 -37.55 -1.87
CA TYR A 575 13.45 -36.94 -0.56
C TYR A 575 12.89 -37.83 0.54
N THR A 576 13.52 -37.77 1.69
CA THR A 576 13.10 -38.36 2.95
C THR A 576 13.22 -37.33 4.06
N ASP A 577 12.67 -37.61 5.24
CA ASP A 577 12.86 -36.75 6.41
C ASP A 577 14.34 -36.54 6.78
N ALA A 578 15.25 -37.43 6.34
CA ALA A 578 16.68 -37.28 6.56
C ALA A 578 17.31 -36.12 5.76
N ASP A 579 16.64 -35.67 4.70
CA ASP A 579 17.10 -34.61 3.82
C ASP A 579 16.76 -33.21 4.34
N VAL A 580 15.99 -33.10 5.43
CA VAL A 580 15.71 -31.82 6.11
C VAL A 580 17.00 -31.01 6.35
N THR A 581 16.95 -29.71 6.05
CA THR A 581 18.04 -28.76 6.32
C THR A 581 17.81 -28.06 7.66
N TYR A 582 18.88 -27.59 8.27
CA TYR A 582 18.89 -26.97 9.60
C TYR A 582 20.16 -26.15 9.80
N PHE A 583 20.27 -25.42 10.92
CA PHE A 583 21.49 -24.69 11.24
C PHE A 583 22.75 -25.58 11.22
N GLY A 584 23.64 -25.33 10.25
CA GLY A 584 24.87 -26.08 10.01
C GLY A 584 24.77 -27.21 8.98
N LYS A 585 23.64 -27.38 8.28
CA LYS A 585 23.46 -28.25 7.11
C LYS A 585 22.70 -27.47 6.03
N GLU A 586 23.37 -27.22 4.91
CA GLU A 586 22.85 -26.49 3.75
C GLU A 586 22.27 -27.43 2.70
#